data_AF-A0A4S8L3H7-F1
#
_entry.id   AF-A0A4S8L3H7-F1
#
_cell.length_a   1.000
_cell.length_b   1.000
_cell.length_c   1.000
_cell.angle_alpha   90.00
_cell.angle_beta   90.00
_cell.angle_gamma   90.00
#
_symmetry.space_group_name_H-M   'P 1'
#
loop_
_entity.id
_entity.type
_entity.pdbx_description
1 polymer ?
#
loop_
_entity_poly.entity_id
_entity_poly.type
_entity_poly.pdbx_seq_one_letter_code
_entity_poly.pdbx_strand_id
1 'polypeptide(L)'
;IYMFIAPLSLIQCPESGSTEVSWGEHGENYYFWSFDPDGSTQISQRVCDLIGLPKYQVETKSWASYFPNYQFQAIQQVQKYLGYDPSTQDFAKACGLPLIEVI
;
A
#
# COMPACT_ATOMS: atom_id res chain seq x y z
N ILE A 1 20.76 -11.95 5.58
CA ILE A 1 19.93 -12.29 4.40
C ILE A 1 18.62 -11.59 4.59
N TYR A 2 18.27 -10.73 3.65
CA TYR A 2 17.11 -9.84 3.70
C TYR A 2 16.25 -10.05 2.46
N MET A 3 14.94 -9.90 2.61
CA MET A 3 14.00 -9.94 1.48
C MET A 3 13.53 -8.52 1.20
N PHE A 4 13.60 -8.12 -0.07
CA PHE A 4 13.12 -6.84 -0.55
C PHE A 4 11.94 -7.09 -1.48
N ILE A 5 10.86 -6.34 -1.28
CA ILE A 5 9.64 -6.42 -2.10
C ILE A 5 9.62 -5.18 -2.99
N ALA A 6 9.30 -5.38 -4.26
CA ALA A 6 9.16 -4.29 -5.22
C ALA A 6 8.09 -3.29 -4.74
N PRO A 7 8.23 -2.00 -5.04
CA PRO A 7 7.21 -1.02 -4.70
C PRO A 7 5.93 -1.27 -5.51
N LEU A 8 4.78 -0.94 -4.90
CA LEU A 8 3.50 -0.88 -5.58
C LEU A 8 3.29 0.51 -6.19
N SER A 9 2.82 0.54 -7.43
CA SER A 9 2.35 1.73 -8.12
C SER A 9 0.84 1.84 -8.01
N LEU A 10 0.37 3.03 -7.63
CA LEU A 10 -1.04 3.39 -7.62
C LEU A 10 -1.27 4.38 -8.75
N ILE A 11 -2.05 3.99 -9.75
CA ILE A 11 -2.36 4.82 -10.91
C ILE A 11 -3.84 5.18 -10.83
N GLN A 12 -4.11 6.45 -10.55
CA GLN A 12 -5.48 6.96 -10.54
C GLN A 12 -5.96 7.20 -11.97
N CYS A 13 -7.16 6.73 -12.26
CA CYS A 13 -7.87 6.96 -13.51
C CYS A 13 -8.86 8.12 -13.29
N PRO A 14 -8.55 9.34 -13.77
CA PRO A 14 -9.36 10.53 -13.45
C PRO A 14 -10.80 10.43 -13.96
N GLU A 15 -11.01 9.71 -15.06
CA GLU A 15 -12.30 9.58 -15.73
C GLU A 15 -13.28 8.68 -14.96
N SER A 16 -12.77 7.65 -14.30
CA SER A 16 -13.58 6.66 -13.57
C SER A 16 -13.50 6.84 -12.05
N GLY A 17 -12.56 7.65 -11.55
CA GLY A 17 -12.23 7.75 -10.13
C GLY A 17 -11.66 6.44 -9.55
N SER A 18 -11.37 5.44 -10.39
CA SER A 18 -10.78 4.17 -9.96
C SER A 18 -9.27 4.31 -9.80
N THR A 19 -8.69 3.50 -8.92
CA THR A 19 -7.24 3.40 -8.75
C THR A 19 -6.81 2.01 -9.20
N GLU A 20 -5.99 1.96 -10.24
CA GLU A 20 -5.28 0.75 -10.65
C GLU A 20 -4.10 0.52 -9.70
N VAL A 21 -3.93 -0.73 -9.26
CA VAL A 21 -2.81 -1.17 -8.43
C VAL A 21 -1.94 -2.07 -9.28
N SER A 22 -0.72 -1.62 -9.59
CA SER A 22 0.22 -2.37 -10.43
C SER A 22 1.60 -2.46 -9.76
N TRP A 23 2.40 -3.44 -10.18
CA TRP A 23 3.82 -3.54 -9.77
C TRP A 23 4.74 -2.71 -10.69
N GLY A 24 4.18 -1.79 -11.48
CA GLY A 24 4.92 -0.99 -12.45
C GLY A 24 5.73 -1.83 -13.44
N GLU A 25 6.94 -1.37 -13.76
CA GLU A 25 7.87 -2.04 -14.69
C GLU A 25 8.49 -3.33 -14.12
N HIS A 26 8.25 -3.64 -12.84
CA HIS A 26 8.88 -4.78 -12.17
C HIS A 26 8.30 -6.13 -12.61
N GLY A 27 7.20 -6.16 -13.37
CA GLY A 27 6.66 -7.37 -13.99
C GLY A 27 6.41 -8.48 -12.96
N GLU A 28 6.99 -9.67 -13.18
CA GLU A 28 6.91 -10.82 -12.27
C GLU A 28 7.96 -10.81 -11.14
N ASN A 29 8.87 -9.84 -11.12
CA ASN A 29 9.93 -9.73 -10.11
C ASN A 29 9.43 -8.99 -8.85
N TYR A 30 8.47 -9.60 -8.15
CA TYR A 30 7.81 -8.98 -7.00
C TYR A 30 8.70 -8.85 -5.76
N TYR A 31 9.72 -9.69 -5.64
CA TYR A 31 10.67 -9.65 -4.53
C TYR A 31 12.00 -10.27 -4.94
N PHE A 32 13.04 -9.94 -4.18
CA PHE A 32 14.34 -10.59 -4.28
C PHE A 32 15.01 -10.72 -2.93
N TRP A 33 16.01 -11.60 -2.86
CA TRP A 33 16.85 -11.80 -1.69
C TRP A 33 18.17 -11.06 -1.84
N SER A 34 18.67 -10.46 -0.76
CA SER A 34 19.98 -9.80 -0.70
C SER A 34 20.76 -10.24 0.52
N PHE A 35 22.09 -10.27 0.39
CA PHE A 35 22.98 -10.34 1.55
C PHE A 35 23.16 -8.95 2.17
N ASP A 36 23.01 -7.90 1.38
CA ASP A 36 23.22 -6.52 1.78
C ASP A 36 21.98 -5.99 2.52
N PRO A 37 22.14 -5.31 3.66
CA PRO A 37 21.02 -4.75 4.42
C PRO A 37 20.23 -3.67 3.68
N ASP A 38 20.79 -3.10 2.61
CA ASP A 38 20.18 -2.07 1.76
C ASP A 38 19.57 -2.63 0.48
N GLY A 39 19.78 -3.92 0.18
CA GLY A 39 19.25 -4.57 -1.01
C GLY A 39 19.98 -4.20 -2.30
N SER A 40 21.17 -3.61 -2.21
CA SER A 40 21.93 -3.14 -3.37
C SER A 40 22.31 -4.26 -4.36
N THR A 41 22.48 -5.48 -3.89
CA THR A 41 22.77 -6.65 -4.75
C THR A 41 21.71 -7.74 -4.61
N GLN A 42 21.16 -8.20 -5.74
CA GLN A 42 20.28 -9.37 -5.79
C GLN A 42 21.07 -10.68 -5.76
N ILE A 43 20.70 -11.59 -4.87
CA ILE A 43 21.18 -12.98 -4.87
C ILE A 43 20.56 -13.71 -6.05
N SER A 44 21.40 -14.40 -6.83
CA SER A 44 20.94 -15.22 -7.95
C SER A 44 20.03 -16.37 -7.49
N GLN A 45 19.06 -16.74 -8.32
CA GLN A 45 18.11 -17.81 -7.99
C GLN A 45 18.80 -19.15 -7.66
N ARG A 46 19.90 -19.48 -8.35
CA ARG A 46 20.67 -20.70 -8.08
C ARG A 46 21.25 -20.72 -6.67
N VAL A 47 21.72 -19.58 -6.18
CA VAL A 47 22.26 -19.47 -4.81
C VAL A 47 21.12 -19.54 -3.80
N CYS A 48 20.00 -18.87 -4.06
CA CYS A 48 18.78 -19.00 -3.24
C CYS A 48 18.35 -20.47 -3.10
N ASP A 49 18.31 -21.22 -4.20
CA ASP A 49 17.92 -22.63 -4.22
C ASP A 49 18.94 -23.51 -3.47
N LEU A 50 20.25 -23.26 -3.63
CA LEU A 50 21.32 -24.00 -2.97
C LEU A 50 21.26 -23.88 -1.44
N ILE A 51 20.97 -22.68 -0.94
CA ILE A 51 20.91 -22.41 0.51
C ILE A 51 19.49 -22.56 1.08
N GLY A 52 18.52 -22.96 0.25
CA GLY A 52 17.16 -23.26 0.67
C GLY A 52 16.31 -22.04 1.04
N LEU A 53 16.53 -20.88 0.39
CA LEU A 53 15.64 -19.73 0.59
C LEU A 53 14.24 -19.99 0.03
N PRO A 54 13.19 -19.57 0.74
CA PRO A 54 11.82 -19.81 0.31
C PRO A 54 11.46 -18.98 -0.93
N LYS A 55 10.54 -19.56 -1.72
CA LYS A 55 9.88 -18.90 -2.85
C LYS A 55 8.46 -18.54 -2.43
N TYR A 56 8.13 -17.26 -2.55
CA TYR A 56 6.80 -16.73 -2.27
C TYR A 56 6.05 -16.42 -3.56
N GLN A 57 4.72 -16.53 -3.46
CA GLN A 57 3.80 -15.94 -4.40
C GLN A 57 3.29 -14.63 -3.79
N VAL A 58 3.30 -13.55 -4.58
CA VAL A 58 2.84 -12.26 -4.13
C VAL A 58 1.41 -12.02 -4.64
N GLU A 59 0.54 -11.57 -3.75
CA GLU A 59 -0.85 -11.27 -4.05
C GLU A 59 -1.19 -9.86 -3.58
N THR A 60 -1.85 -9.07 -4.43
CA THR A 60 -2.48 -7.80 -4.03
C THR A 60 -3.95 -8.05 -3.73
N LYS A 61 -4.44 -7.60 -2.58
CA LYS A 61 -5.85 -7.72 -2.17
C LYS A 61 -6.39 -6.35 -1.81
N SER A 62 -7.51 -5.97 -2.41
CA SER A 62 -8.25 -4.79 -1.97
C SER A 62 -9.09 -5.16 -0.75
N TRP A 63 -8.90 -4.44 0.34
CA TRP A 63 -9.68 -4.60 1.57
C TRP A 63 -10.93 -3.70 1.59
N ALA A 64 -11.30 -3.11 0.45
CA ALA A 64 -12.42 -2.17 0.32
C ALA A 64 -13.76 -2.78 0.78
N SER A 65 -13.91 -4.10 0.75
CA SER A 65 -15.09 -4.80 1.27
C SER A 65 -15.21 -4.82 2.80
N TYR A 66 -14.18 -4.44 3.56
CA TYR A 66 -14.16 -4.50 5.03
C TYR A 66 -14.51 -3.18 5.73
N PHE A 67 -14.62 -2.08 5.00
CA PHE A 67 -15.05 -0.78 5.54
C PHE A 67 -16.45 -0.46 5.01
N PRO A 68 -17.50 -1.09 5.56
CA PRO A 68 -18.87 -0.79 5.18
C PRO A 68 -19.14 0.70 5.35
N ASN A 69 -19.90 1.28 4.41
CA ASN A 69 -20.22 2.71 4.34
C ASN A 69 -20.67 3.34 5.67
N TYR A 70 -21.25 2.56 6.58
CA TYR A 70 -21.66 3.05 7.90
C TYR A 70 -20.49 3.56 8.74
N GLN A 71 -19.26 3.04 8.57
CA GLN A 71 -18.09 3.49 9.34
C GLN A 71 -17.69 4.91 8.93
N PHE A 72 -17.69 5.20 7.62
CA PHE A 72 -17.48 6.55 7.10
C PHE A 72 -18.62 7.51 7.50
N GLN A 73 -19.86 7.03 7.53
CA GLN A 73 -20.99 7.82 8.03
C GLN A 73 -20.86 8.11 9.53
N ALA A 74 -20.47 7.12 10.34
CA ALA A 74 -20.28 7.28 11.77
C ALA A 74 -19.19 8.31 12.09
N ILE A 75 -18.02 8.22 11.43
CA ILE A 75 -16.95 9.20 11.65
C ILE A 75 -17.35 10.61 11.18
N GLN A 76 -18.13 10.72 10.10
CA GLN A 76 -18.66 12.01 9.65
C GLN A 76 -19.56 12.66 10.72
N GLN A 77 -20.38 11.88 11.44
CA GLN A 77 -21.20 12.40 12.54
C GLN A 77 -20.35 12.84 13.72
N VAL A 78 -19.30 12.07 14.07
CA VAL A 78 -18.36 12.45 15.13
C VAL A 78 -17.65 13.76 14.81
N GLN A 79 -17.17 13.94 13.58
CA GLN A 79 -16.52 15.17 13.14
C GLN A 79 -17.45 16.38 13.29
N LYS A 80 -18.70 16.27 12.81
CA LYS A 80 -19.71 17.33 12.95
C LYS A 80 -20.02 17.64 14.41
N TYR A 81 -20.16 16.62 15.26
CA TYR A 81 -20.40 16.80 16.69
C TYR A 81 -19.26 17.57 17.39
N LEU A 82 -18.03 17.33 16.97
CA LEU A 82 -16.84 18.03 17.46
C LEU A 82 -16.62 19.41 16.82
N GLY A 83 -17.51 19.85 15.91
CA GLY A 83 -17.45 21.15 15.26
C GLY A 83 -16.50 21.21 14.05
N TYR A 84 -16.02 20.06 13.56
CA TYR A 84 -15.23 20.01 12.34
C TYR A 84 -16.11 19.90 11.09
N ASP A 85 -15.67 20.52 9.99
CA ASP A 85 -16.26 20.33 8.66
C ASP A 85 -15.70 19.04 8.03
N PRO A 86 -16.52 18.01 7.77
CA PRO A 86 -16.07 16.76 7.18
C PRO A 86 -15.53 16.86 5.75
N SER A 87 -15.75 17.98 5.06
CA SER A 87 -15.18 18.24 3.73
C SER A 87 -13.73 18.76 3.79
N THR A 88 -13.22 19.01 5.00
CA THR A 88 -11.86 19.53 5.24
C THR A 88 -10.96 18.48 5.90
N GLN A 89 -9.65 18.75 5.88
CA GLN A 89 -8.65 17.90 6.53
C GLN A 89 -8.40 18.26 8.01
N ASP A 90 -9.14 19.22 8.57
CA ASP A 90 -8.84 19.81 9.88
C ASP A 90 -8.97 18.81 11.03
N PHE A 91 -9.96 17.92 10.95
CA PHE A 91 -10.10 16.83 11.91
C PHE A 91 -8.90 15.89 11.90
N ALA A 92 -8.43 15.51 10.70
CA ALA A 92 -7.27 14.64 10.56
C ALA A 92 -6.00 15.29 11.12
N LYS A 93 -5.78 16.58 10.80
CA LYS A 93 -4.66 17.37 11.35
C LYS A 93 -4.71 17.45 12.88
N ALA A 94 -5.87 17.75 13.45
CA ALA A 94 -6.05 17.84 14.90
C ALA A 94 -5.79 16.50 15.61
N CYS A 95 -6.10 15.38 14.95
CA CYS A 95 -5.88 14.03 15.46
C CYS A 95 -4.48 13.46 15.13
N GLY A 96 -3.63 14.19 14.39
CA GLY A 96 -2.34 13.68 13.92
C GLY A 96 -2.44 12.51 12.95
N LEU A 97 -3.56 12.40 12.22
CA LEU A 97 -3.80 11.35 11.24
C LEU A 97 -3.11 11.67 9.90
N PRO A 98 -2.70 10.63 9.14
CA PRO A 98 -2.10 10.84 7.82
C PRO A 98 -3.08 11.52 6.86
N LEU A 99 -2.58 12.49 6.10
CA LEU A 99 -3.34 13.16 5.05
C LEU A 99 -3.17 12.37 3.75
N ILE A 100 -4.28 11.87 3.23
CA ILE A 100 -4.32 11.14 1.97
C ILE A 100 -4.94 12.08 0.94
N GLU A 101 -4.17 12.45 -0.07
CA GLU A 101 -4.69 13.08 -1.27
C GLU A 101 -5.08 11.99 -2.26
N VAL A 102 -6.34 12.01 -2.69
CA VAL A 102 -6.78 11.26 -3.86
C VAL A 102 -6.54 12.21 -5.04
N ILE A 103 -5.56 11.91 -5.90
CA ILE A 103 -5.24 12.70 -7.11
C ILE A 103 -6.24 12.33 -8.21
#